data_AF-A0A928T2I6-F1
#
_entry.id   AF-A0A928T2I6-F1
#
_cell.length_a   1.000
_cell.length_b   1.000
_cell.length_c   1.000
_cell.angle_alpha   90.00
_cell.angle_beta   90.00
_cell.angle_gamma   90.00
#
_symmetry.space_group_name_H-M   'P 1'
#
loop_
_entity.id
_entity.type
_entity.pdbx_description
1 polymer ?
#
loop_
_entity_poly.entity_id
_entity_poly.type
_entity_poly.pdbx_seq_one_letter_code
_entity_poly.pdbx_strand_id
1 'polypeptide(L)'
;MQEYSDGEPSSRACSALETVLGDLGVRRMVVGHTVQKNGVSSACGDKVWRIDVGMARHYGGRAAVLEIRGQSVRALGDGAGPATAPTPSGSAAPAVSASGAPRR
;
A
#
# COMPACT_ATOMS: atom_id res chain seq x y z
N MET A 1 21.49 -8.71 11.10
CA MET A 1 20.11 -8.26 11.38
C MET A 1 19.38 -8.26 10.06
N GLN A 2 18.31 -9.05 9.89
CA GLN A 2 17.59 -9.07 8.61
C GLN A 2 16.90 -7.72 8.44
N GLU A 3 17.20 -7.01 7.36
CA GLU A 3 16.53 -5.77 6.97
C GLU A 3 15.18 -6.15 6.34
N TYR A 4 14.11 -5.95 7.10
CA TYR A 4 12.75 -6.08 6.60
C TYR A 4 12.40 -4.79 5.85
N SER A 5 11.57 -4.89 4.82
CA SER A 5 11.11 -3.75 4.02
C SER A 5 10.14 -2.89 4.84
N ASP A 6 10.62 -2.22 5.87
CA ASP A 6 9.83 -1.45 6.84
C ASP A 6 9.82 0.07 6.51
N GLY A 7 10.73 0.52 5.65
CA GLY A 7 10.85 1.92 5.22
C GLY A 7 10.08 2.28 3.95
N GLU A 8 10.14 3.56 3.55
CA GLU A 8 9.66 3.99 2.24
C GLU A 8 10.59 3.48 1.12
N PRO A 9 10.05 2.87 0.06
CA PRO A 9 10.81 2.51 -1.12
C PRO A 9 11.45 3.73 -1.79
N SER A 10 12.50 3.49 -2.58
CA SER A 10 13.08 4.55 -3.41
C SER A 10 12.04 5.15 -4.37
N SER A 11 12.22 6.41 -4.75
CA SER A 11 11.38 7.09 -5.75
C SER A 11 11.29 6.31 -7.06
N ARG A 12 12.39 5.68 -7.49
CA ARG A 12 12.42 4.80 -8.67
C ARG A 12 11.51 3.59 -8.50
N ALA A 13 11.50 2.96 -7.33
CA ALA A 13 10.63 1.82 -7.05
C ALA A 13 9.15 2.23 -7.01
N CYS A 14 8.82 3.39 -6.40
CA CYS A 14 7.45 3.91 -6.42
C CYS A 14 6.99 4.27 -7.85
N SER A 15 7.85 4.85 -8.68
CA SER A 15 7.50 5.15 -10.08
C SER A 15 7.30 3.89 -10.93
N ALA A 16 8.11 2.85 -10.71
CA ALA A 16 7.90 1.55 -11.34
C ALA A 16 6.56 0.92 -10.93
N LEU A 17 6.21 1.00 -9.63
CA LEU A 17 4.91 0.55 -9.13
C LEU A 17 3.77 1.31 -9.81
N GLU A 18 3.84 2.63 -9.90
CA GLU A 18 2.81 3.44 -10.57
C GLU A 18 2.60 3.05 -12.03
N THR A 19 3.68 2.77 -12.75
CA THR A 19 3.61 2.30 -14.14
C THR A 19 2.83 0.99 -14.22
N VAL A 20 3.20 -0.01 -13.40
CA VAL A 20 2.53 -1.32 -13.37
C VAL A 20 1.05 -1.21 -12.98
N LEU A 21 0.73 -0.38 -11.98
CA LEU A 21 -0.67 -0.16 -11.57
C LEU A 21 -1.48 0.49 -12.69
N GLY A 22 -0.89 1.46 -13.40
CA GLY A 22 -1.48 2.12 -14.56
C GLY A 22 -1.76 1.15 -15.70
N ASP A 23 -0.76 0.36 -16.10
CA ASP A 23 -0.86 -0.61 -17.19
C ASP A 23 -1.94 -1.68 -16.92
N LEU A 24 -2.08 -2.08 -15.65
CA LEU A 24 -3.08 -3.08 -15.23
C LEU A 24 -4.46 -2.47 -14.92
N GLY A 25 -4.59 -1.14 -14.89
CA GLY A 25 -5.84 -0.46 -14.51
C GLY A 25 -6.28 -0.73 -13.07
N VAL A 26 -5.35 -1.09 -12.18
CA VAL A 26 -5.63 -1.38 -10.77
C VAL A 26 -5.15 -0.24 -9.88
N ARG A 27 -5.72 -0.13 -8.68
CA ARG A 27 -5.43 1.02 -7.80
C ARG A 27 -4.22 0.81 -6.89
N ARG A 28 -3.97 -0.45 -6.50
CA ARG A 28 -3.04 -0.80 -5.42
C ARG A 28 -2.51 -2.21 -5.60
N MET A 29 -1.35 -2.47 -5.00
CA MET A 29 -0.71 -3.77 -4.88
C MET A 29 -0.70 -4.21 -3.42
N VAL A 30 -0.94 -5.49 -3.16
CA VAL A 30 -0.84 -6.08 -1.81
C VAL A 30 0.24 -7.16 -1.84
N VAL A 31 1.21 -7.06 -0.94
CA VAL A 31 2.39 -7.94 -0.90
C VAL A 31 2.59 -8.54 0.49
N GLY A 32 3.19 -9.73 0.53
CA GLY A 32 3.57 -10.45 1.75
C GLY A 32 5.02 -10.91 1.71
N HIS A 33 5.32 -12.06 2.30
CA HIS A 33 6.64 -12.72 2.37
C HIS A 33 7.68 -12.07 3.29
N THR A 34 7.57 -10.76 3.53
CA THR A 34 8.46 -10.02 4.43
C THR A 34 7.69 -9.60 5.66
N VAL A 35 8.02 -10.20 6.80
CA VAL A 35 7.36 -9.94 8.10
C VAL A 35 7.48 -8.46 8.49
N GLN A 36 6.32 -7.81 8.64
CA GLN A 36 6.11 -6.47 9.12
C GLN A 36 5.86 -6.50 10.63
N LYS A 37 6.88 -6.15 11.41
CA LYS A 37 6.83 -6.27 12.88
C LYS A 37 5.83 -5.32 13.55
N ASN A 38 5.49 -4.21 12.88
CA ASN A 38 4.62 -3.17 13.42
C ASN A 38 3.16 -3.30 12.95
N GLY A 39 2.81 -4.40 12.28
CA GLY A 39 1.50 -4.59 11.68
C GLY A 39 1.48 -4.26 10.19
N VAL A 40 0.29 -4.24 9.61
CA VAL A 40 0.10 -3.94 8.19
C VAL A 40 0.55 -2.50 7.92
N SER A 41 1.41 -2.33 6.92
CA SER A 41 1.98 -1.03 6.56
C SER A 41 1.72 -0.73 5.08
N SER A 42 1.60 0.55 4.74
CA SER A 42 1.52 1.01 3.36
C SER A 42 2.79 1.78 2.97
N ALA A 43 3.01 1.96 1.68
CA ALA A 43 4.06 2.82 1.14
C ALA A 43 3.66 3.41 -0.23
N CYS A 44 4.45 4.35 -0.74
CA CYS A 44 4.21 5.03 -2.02
C CYS A 44 2.80 5.65 -2.09
N GLY A 45 2.32 6.26 -0.99
CA GLY A 45 1.00 6.88 -0.92
C GLY A 45 -0.16 5.88 -1.05
N ASP A 46 -0.14 4.82 -0.25
CA ASP A 46 -1.16 3.75 -0.20
C ASP A 46 -1.35 2.95 -1.49
N LYS A 47 -0.39 3.04 -2.42
CA LYS A 47 -0.37 2.26 -3.67
C LYS A 47 0.18 0.85 -3.46
N VAL A 48 0.97 0.61 -2.42
CA VAL A 48 1.40 -0.74 -2.01
C VAL A 48 1.12 -0.96 -0.54
N TRP A 49 0.64 -2.16 -0.20
CA TRP A 49 0.30 -2.60 1.16
C TRP A 49 1.06 -3.87 1.49
N ARG A 50 1.78 -3.87 2.61
CA ARG A 50 2.56 -5.00 3.13
C ARG A 50 1.76 -5.62 4.28
N ILE A 51 1.27 -6.85 4.10
CA ILE A 51 0.29 -7.46 5.02
C ILE A 51 0.83 -8.63 5.84
N ASP A 52 2.05 -9.09 5.55
CA ASP A 52 2.64 -10.20 6.28
C ASP A 52 3.10 -9.72 7.66
N VAL A 53 2.40 -10.11 8.73
CA VAL A 53 2.72 -9.69 10.11
C VAL A 53 3.35 -10.79 10.95
N GLY A 54 3.70 -11.94 10.35
CA GLY A 54 4.29 -13.05 11.09
C GLY A 54 3.31 -13.71 12.07
N MET A 55 2.19 -14.26 11.55
CA MET A 55 1.15 -14.90 12.36
C MET A 55 1.61 -16.18 13.09
N ALA A 56 2.73 -16.77 12.69
CA ALA A 56 3.27 -17.93 13.41
C ALA A 56 3.87 -17.50 14.76
N ARG A 57 3.79 -18.38 15.77
CA ARG A 57 4.35 -18.14 17.11
C ARG A 57 5.81 -17.71 17.10
N HIS A 58 6.59 -18.23 16.15
CA HIS A 58 8.01 -17.89 16.00
C HIS A 58 8.26 -16.41 15.67
N TYR A 59 7.30 -15.73 15.03
CA TYR A 59 7.43 -14.33 14.60
C TYR A 59 6.65 -13.33 15.46
N GLY A 60 5.86 -13.81 16.44
CA GLY A 60 5.09 -12.98 17.37
C GLY A 60 3.62 -13.37 17.47
N GLY A 61 3.09 -14.16 16.54
CA GLY A 61 1.76 -14.76 16.67
C GLY A 61 0.59 -13.78 16.57
N ARG A 62 0.83 -12.52 16.20
CA ARG A 62 -0.21 -11.49 16.12
C ARG A 62 -0.85 -11.51 14.74
N ALA A 63 -2.17 -11.65 14.70
CA ALA A 63 -2.91 -11.51 13.45
C ALA A 63 -3.20 -10.04 13.15
N ALA A 64 -3.24 -9.73 11.87
CA ALA A 64 -3.68 -8.45 11.35
C ALA A 64 -4.42 -8.66 10.03
N VAL A 65 -5.33 -7.74 9.72
CA VAL A 65 -6.25 -7.82 8.59
C VAL A 65 -6.20 -6.49 7.83
N LEU A 66 -6.17 -6.59 6.50
CA LEU A 66 -6.39 -5.44 5.62
C LEU A 66 -7.84 -5.47 5.13
N GLU A 67 -8.66 -4.55 5.62
CA GLU A 67 -10.03 -4.36 5.19
C GLU A 67 -10.08 -3.40 4.00
N ILE A 68 -10.67 -3.84 2.89
CA ILE A 68 -10.91 -3.01 1.69
C ILE A 68 -12.41 -2.95 1.44
N ARG A 69 -13.01 -1.76 1.58
CA ARG A 69 -14.42 -1.49 1.30
C ARG A 69 -14.54 -0.39 0.25
N GLY A 70 -14.74 -0.78 -1.00
CA GLY A 70 -14.80 0.15 -2.13
C GLY A 70 -13.48 0.91 -2.29
N GLN A 71 -13.49 2.21 -1.98
CA GLN A 71 -12.29 3.05 -2.04
C GLN A 71 -11.52 3.09 -0.72
N SER A 72 -12.17 2.73 0.40
CA SER A 72 -11.61 2.78 1.75
C SER A 72 -10.73 1.56 2.04
N VAL A 73 -9.57 1.80 2.63
CA VAL A 73 -8.61 0.76 3.05
C VAL A 73 -8.25 0.99 4.51
N ARG A 74 -8.32 -0.05 5.34
CA ARG A 74 -8.05 0.04 6.77
C ARG A 74 -7.30 -1.18 7.27
N ALA A 75 -6.23 -0.96 8.03
CA ALA A 75 -5.52 -2.02 8.73
C ALA A 75 -6.14 -2.25 10.12
N LEU A 76 -6.40 -3.52 10.44
CA LEU A 76 -6.94 -4.00 11.72
C LEU A 76 -5.93 -4.97 12.34
N GLY A 77 -5.80 -4.99 13.67
CA GLY A 77 -4.93 -5.96 14.34
C GLY A 77 -5.28 -6.14 15.81
N ASP A 78 -4.86 -7.27 16.37
CA ASP A 78 -5.25 -7.74 17.71
C ASP A 78 -4.54 -7.02 18.88
N GLY A 79 -4.02 -5.80 18.70
CA GLY A 79 -3.26 -5.14 19.78
C GLY A 79 -2.60 -3.79 19.48
N ALA A 80 -3.03 -3.07 18.44
CA ALA A 80 -2.72 -1.66 18.28
C ALA A 80 -3.97 -1.00 17.72
N GLY A 81 -4.39 0.10 18.33
CA GLY A 81 -5.50 0.93 17.85
C GLY A 81 -5.34 1.23 16.35
N PRO A 82 -6.43 1.66 15.68
CA PRO A 82 -6.47 1.73 14.23
C PRO A 82 -5.19 2.40 13.74
N ALA A 83 -4.41 1.69 12.94
CA ALA A 83 -3.50 2.35 12.04
C ALA A 83 -4.43 3.11 11.10
N THR A 84 -4.82 4.31 11.53
CA THR A 84 -5.43 5.31 10.67
C THR A 84 -4.41 5.45 9.58
N ALA A 85 -4.73 4.85 8.42
CA ALA A 85 -4.22 5.36 7.17
C ALA A 85 -4.30 6.88 7.30
N PRO A 86 -3.22 7.64 7.05
CA PRO A 86 -3.36 9.07 6.95
C PRO A 86 -4.55 9.31 6.04
N THR A 87 -5.52 10.11 6.51
CA THR A 87 -6.64 10.60 5.69
C THR A 87 -6.10 10.82 4.29
N PRO A 88 -6.77 10.37 3.21
CA PRO A 88 -6.35 10.73 1.87
C PRO A 88 -6.37 12.26 1.81
N SER A 89 -5.22 12.88 2.12
CA SER A 89 -4.99 14.29 1.91
C SER A 89 -5.03 14.38 0.42
N GLY A 90 -6.11 15.00 -0.08
CA GLY A 90 -6.50 14.98 -1.47
C GLY A 90 -5.32 15.33 -2.36
N SER A 91 -4.60 14.32 -2.80
CA SER A 91 -3.83 14.38 -4.01
C SER A 91 -4.84 13.99 -5.07
N ALA A 92 -5.38 15.03 -5.68
CA ALA A 92 -6.18 14.95 -6.88
C ALA A 92 -5.62 13.82 -7.75
N ALA A 93 -6.52 12.96 -8.25
CA ALA A 93 -6.23 12.33 -9.51
C ALA A 93 -5.73 13.44 -10.45
N PRO A 94 -4.55 13.33 -11.08
CA PRO A 94 -4.28 14.22 -12.20
C PRO A 94 -5.43 13.98 -13.16
N ALA A 95 -6.22 15.03 -13.42
CA ALA A 95 -7.11 15.04 -14.54
C ALA A 95 -6.25 14.61 -15.73
N VAL A 96 -6.60 13.49 -16.36
CA VAL A 96 -6.06 13.17 -17.66
C VAL A 96 -6.51 14.31 -18.57
N SER A 97 -5.65 15.31 -18.76
CA SER A 97 -5.87 16.34 -19.77
C SER A 97 -5.76 15.64 -21.11
N ALA A 98 -6.91 15.25 -21.66
CA ALA A 98 -7.04 14.94 -23.07
C ALA A 98 -6.82 16.23 -23.88
N SER A 99 -5.56 16.64 -24.01
CA SER A 99 -5.15 17.56 -25.07
C SER A 99 -4.73 16.72 -26.27
N GLY A 100 -5.74 16.35 -27.06
CA GLY A 100 -5.58 15.70 -28.35
C GLY A 100 -6.59 16.32 -29.31
N ALA A 101 -6.21 17.45 -29.91
CA ALA A 101 -6.99 18.17 -30.91
C ALA A 101 -7.40 17.25 -32.08
N PRO A 102 -8.59 17.46 -32.69
CA PRO A 102 -8.91 16.81 -33.96
C PRO A 102 -7.98 17.35 -35.04
N ARG A 103 -7.09 16.49 -35.57
CA ARG A 103 -6.49 16.74 -36.87
C ARG A 103 -7.52 16.36 -37.95
N ARG A 104 -7.57 17.25 -38.93
CA ARG A 104 -8.52 17.38 -40.04
C ARG A 104 -8.69 16.15 -40.90
#